data_AF-G6AU21-F1
#
_entry.id   AF-G6AU21-F1
#
_cell.length_a   1.000
_cell.length_b   1.000
_cell.length_c   1.000
_cell.angle_alpha   90.00
_cell.angle_beta   90.00
_cell.angle_gamma   90.00
#
_symmetry.space_group_name_H-M   'P 1'
#
loop_
_entity.id
_entity.type
_entity.pdbx_description
1 polymer ?
#
loop_
_entity_poly.entity_id
_entity_poly.type
_entity_poly.pdbx_seq_one_letter_code
_entity_poly.pdbx_strand_id
1 'polypeptide(L)' 'MTINGVSTCAEAGTEKYERFQSGIGRRRRTLVQYDYRHPIDRELFSCVKPTLDECRAARDKWLNAKKGKEDRL' A
#
# COMPACT_ATOMS: atom_id res chain seq x y z
N MET A 1 7.17 -4.47 -8.28
CA MET A 1 6.65 -3.17 -7.77
C MET A 1 7.74 -2.31 -7.08
N THR A 2 8.87 -2.90 -6.69
CA THR A 2 10.07 -2.20 -6.17
C THR A 2 11.29 -2.36 -7.09
N ILE A 3 12.25 -1.43 -7.05
CA ILE A 3 13.61 -1.57 -7.62
C ILE A 3 14.60 -1.45 -6.45
N ASN A 4 15.49 -2.43 -6.28
CA ASN A 4 16.49 -2.46 -5.19
C ASN A 4 15.87 -2.29 -3.78
N GLY A 5 14.69 -2.87 -3.55
CA GLY A 5 13.96 -2.75 -2.29
C GLY A 5 13.21 -1.42 -2.09
N VAL A 6 13.28 -0.51 -3.06
CA VAL A 6 12.59 0.79 -3.02
C VAL A 6 11.35 0.77 -3.90
N SER A 7 10.22 1.25 -3.39
CA SER A 7 8.98 1.40 -4.16
C SER A 7 9.17 2.23 -5.42
N THR A 8 8.62 1.76 -6.54
CA THR A 8 8.54 2.53 -7.80
C THR A 8 7.27 3.38 -7.90
N CYS A 9 6.45 3.44 -6.86
CA CYS A 9 5.27 4.30 -6.79
C CYS A 9 5.71 5.76 -6.57
N ALA A 10 6.00 6.44 -7.68
CA ALA A 10 6.54 7.80 -7.70
C ALA A 10 5.49 8.88 -7.99
N GLU A 11 4.45 8.55 -8.75
CA GLU A 11 3.42 9.50 -9.17
C GLU A 11 2.42 9.75 -8.03
N ALA A 12 2.22 11.02 -7.70
CA ALA A 12 1.36 11.47 -6.61
C ALA A 12 -0.11 11.06 -6.86
N GLY A 13 -0.78 10.54 -5.84
CA GLY A 13 -2.17 10.09 -5.91
C GLY A 13 -2.37 8.72 -6.58
N THR A 14 -1.29 8.06 -7.02
CA THR A 14 -1.39 6.75 -7.70
C THR A 14 -1.17 5.58 -6.74
N GLU A 15 -1.79 4.45 -7.08
CA GLU A 15 -1.51 3.16 -6.47
C GLU A 15 -0.74 2.25 -7.44
N LYS A 16 0.17 1.44 -6.90
CA LYS A 16 0.79 0.31 -7.58
C LYS A 16 0.66 -0.93 -6.72
N TYR A 17 0.47 -2.09 -7.33
CA TYR A 17 0.38 -3.34 -6.60
C TYR A 17 0.88 -4.51 -7.43
N GLU A 18 1.33 -5.56 -6.75
CA GLU A 18 1.65 -6.84 -7.37
C GLU A 18 1.14 -8.01 -6.51
N ARG A 19 0.68 -9.06 -7.17
CA ARG A 19 0.31 -10.30 -6.52
C ARG A 19 1.53 -11.20 -6.46
N PHE A 20 1.80 -11.75 -5.29
CA PHE A 20 2.85 -12.73 -5.11
C PHE A 20 2.32 -13.89 -4.27
N GLN A 21 3.07 -14.99 -4.30
CA GLN A 21 2.73 -16.16 -3.51
C GLN A 21 3.72 -16.28 -2.36
N SER A 22 3.22 -16.44 -1.15
CA SER A 22 4.04 -16.61 0.05
C SER A 22 3.73 -17.94 0.73
N GLY A 23 4.75 -18.60 1.29
CA GLY A 23 4.65 -19.89 1.94
C GLY A 23 5.16 -21.07 1.10
N ILE A 24 5.20 -22.25 1.71
CA ILE A 24 5.84 -23.46 1.17
C ILE A 24 4.78 -24.55 0.95
N GLY A 25 4.84 -25.22 -0.22
CA GLY A 25 3.97 -26.34 -0.56
C GLY A 25 2.47 -25.98 -0.53
N ARG A 26 1.65 -26.85 0.05
CA ARG A 26 0.18 -26.65 0.17
C ARG A 26 -0.22 -25.47 1.07
N ARG A 27 0.73 -24.89 1.83
CA ARG A 27 0.49 -23.71 2.68
C ARG A 27 0.75 -22.39 1.95
N ARG A 28 1.03 -22.44 0.64
CA ARG A 28 1.25 -21.25 -0.19
C ARG A 28 -0.07 -20.47 -0.34
N ARG A 29 0.00 -19.15 -0.17
CA ARG A 29 -1.13 -18.23 -0.28
C ARG A 29 -0.77 -17.08 -1.22
N THR A 30 -1.74 -16.62 -1.99
CA THR A 30 -1.63 -15.37 -2.74
C THR A 30 -1.77 -14.19 -1.78
N LEU A 31 -0.86 -13.24 -1.90
CA LEU A 31 -0.89 -11.96 -1.21
C LEU A 31 -0.72 -10.84 -2.24
N VAL A 32 -1.09 -9.63 -1.85
CA VAL A 32 -0.94 -8.40 -2.61
C VAL A 32 0.04 -7.50 -1.85
N GLN A 33 1.16 -7.17 -2.47
CA GLN A 33 2.01 -6.06 -2.06
C GLN A 33 1.37 -4.81 -2.69
N TYR A 34 1.11 -3.78 -1.90
CA TYR A 34 0.40 -2.57 -2.31
C TYR A 34 1.11 -1.31 -1.83
N ASP A 35 1.27 -0.35 -2.73
CA ASP A 35 1.92 0.93 -2.50
C ASP A 35 1.02 2.06 -3.02
N TYR A 36 0.90 3.13 -2.23
CA TYR A 36 0.14 4.32 -2.58
C TYR A 36 0.92 5.57 -2.21
N ARG A 37 1.08 6.48 -3.17
CA ARG A 37 1.79 7.76 -2.97
C ARG A 37 0.77 8.85 -2.66
N HIS A 38 0.83 9.41 -1.45
CA HIS A 38 -0.10 10.47 -1.07
C HIS A 38 0.09 11.74 -1.92
N PRO A 39 -1.01 12.40 -2.34
CA PRO A 39 -0.94 13.49 -3.30
C PRO A 39 -0.24 14.76 -2.79
N ILE A 40 -0.34 15.07 -1.49
CA ILE A 40 0.13 16.35 -0.92
C ILE A 40 1.56 16.21 -0.42
N ASP A 41 1.78 15.44 0.64
CA ASP A 41 3.08 15.28 1.30
C ASP A 41 4.00 14.22 0.65
N ARG A 42 3.52 13.50 -0.37
CA ARG A 42 4.22 12.39 -1.04
C ARG A 42 4.64 11.26 -0.09
N GLU A 43 4.04 11.13 1.08
CA GLU A 43 4.28 9.99 1.96
C GLU A 43 3.86 8.69 1.25
N LEU A 44 4.67 7.65 1.38
CA LEU A 44 4.36 6.34 0.83
C LEU A 44 3.60 5.53 1.87
N PHE A 45 2.36 5.15 1.56
CA PHE A 45 1.68 4.08 2.27
C PHE A 45 2.00 2.74 1.59
N SER A 46 2.48 1.76 2.35
CA SER A 46 2.74 0.41 1.85
C SER A 46 2.14 -0.65 2.77
N CYS A 47 1.57 -1.71 2.21
CA CYS A 47 1.07 -2.84 2.98
C CYS A 47 1.05 -4.16 2.19
N VAL A 48 0.94 -5.28 2.91
CA VAL A 48 0.65 -6.59 2.35
C VAL A 48 -0.66 -7.13 2.91
N LYS A 49 -1.59 -7.54 2.04
CA LYS A 49 -2.87 -8.16 2.42
C LYS A 49 -3.22 -9.33 1.49
N PRO A 50 -4.14 -10.23 1.90
CA PRO A 50 -4.66 -11.28 1.01
C PRO A 50 -5.31 -10.75 -0.28
N THR A 51 -5.97 -9.58 -0.22
CA THR A 51 -6.70 -9.00 -1.36
C THR A 51 -6.38 -7.52 -1.59
N LEU A 52 -6.64 -7.04 -2.82
CA LEU A 52 -6.47 -5.63 -3.17
C LEU A 52 -7.48 -4.74 -2.42
N ASP A 53 -8.70 -5.23 -2.18
CA ASP A 53 -9.73 -4.48 -1.48
C ASP A 53 -9.37 -4.26 -0.01
N GLU A 54 -8.77 -5.26 0.65
CA GLU A 54 -8.22 -5.09 2.00
C GLU A 54 -7.06 -4.08 2.02
N CYS A 55 -6.22 -4.04 0.99
CA CYS A 55 -5.18 -3.01 0.86
C CYS A 55 -5.80 -1.61 0.73
N ARG A 56 -6.82 -1.45 -0.12
CA ARG A 56 -7.53 -0.17 -0.31
C ARG A 56 -8.25 0.27 0.95
N ALA A 57 -8.91 -0.64 1.66
CA ALA A 57 -9.53 -0.34 2.95
C ALA A 57 -8.48 0.10 3.99
N ALA A 58 -7.28 -0.48 3.98
CA ALA A 58 -6.19 -0.05 4.85
C ALA A 58 -5.65 1.34 4.46
N ARG A 59 -5.52 1.64 3.16
CA ARG A 59 -5.19 2.98 2.66
C ARG A 59 -6.21 4.01 3.13
N ASP A 60 -7.50 3.73 2.98
CA ASP A 60 -8.55 4.69 3.32
C ASP A 60 -8.58 4.98 4.83
N LYS A 61 -8.33 3.96 5.68
CA LYS A 61 -8.12 4.17 7.12
C LYS A 61 -6.91 5.06 7.41
N TRP A 62 -5.81 4.85 6.70
CA TRP A 62 -4.61 5.67 6.83
C TRP A 62 -4.86 7.13 6.40
N LEU A 63 -5.55 7.35 5.28
CA LEU A 63 -5.95 8.68 4.80
C LEU A 63 -6.84 9.40 5.81
N ASN A 64 -7.83 8.72 6.37
CA ASN A 64 -8.72 9.29 7.39
C ASN A 64 -7.96 9.69 8.66
N ALA A 65 -7.01 8.86 9.09
CA ALA A 65 -6.14 9.17 10.22
C ALA A 65 -5.21 10.36 9.95
N LYS A 66 -4.79 10.57 8.68
CA LYS A 66 -3.99 11.72 8.27
C LYS A 66 -4.78 13.02 8.28
N LYS A 67 -5.98 13.04 7.72
CA LYS A 67 -6.86 14.22 7.74
C LYS A 67 -7.05 14.75 9.16
N GLY A 68 -7.36 13.85 10.10
CA GLY A 68 -7.52 14.23 11.51
C GLY A 68 -6.24 14.71 12.22
N LYS A 69 -5.06 14.56 11.62
CA LYS A 69 -3.79 15.16 12.10
C LYS A 69 -3.55 16.52 11.45
N GLU A 70 -3.83 16.68 10.16
CA GLU A 70 -3.74 17.97 9.47
C GLU A 70 -4.72 18.99 10.05
N ASP A 71 -5.94 18.59 10.41
CA ASP A 71 -6.93 19.47 11.04
C ASP A 71 -6.57 19.92 12.47
N ARG A 72 -5.53 19.32 13.09
CA ARG A 72 -5.07 19.65 14.45
C ARG A 72 -3.81 20.51 14.47
N LEU A 73 -3.26 20.82 13.30
CA LEU A 73 -2.09 21.69 13.11
C LEU A 73 -2.55 23.09 12.71
#